data_AF-A0A969ZM87-F1
#
_entry.id   AF-A0A969ZM87-F1
#
_cell.length_a   1.000
_cell.length_b   1.000
_cell.length_c   1.000
_cell.angle_alpha   90.00
_cell.angle_beta   90.00
_cell.angle_gamma   90.00
#
_symmetry.space_group_name_H-M   'P 1'
#
loop_
_entity.id
_entity.type
_entity.pdbx_description
1 polymer ?
#
loop_
_entity_poly.entity_id
_entity_poly.type
_entity_poly.pdbx_seq_one_letter_code
_entity_poly.pdbx_strand_id
1 'polypeptide(L)'
;MLLGPKVAIMVGLGSAFGFFLNLGPIVGLRAFMHVFVGYMGAKYIHKGMSFGKVSLITAPVHGILEALIIVPFVGFDVYNILIITCIGTVLHHGADAIISYVIINALERSRALVFSNNN
;
A
#
# COMPACT_ATOMS: atom_id res chain seq x y z
N MET A 1 -2.72 -5.05 -4.78
CA MET A 1 -2.68 -6.35 -4.06
C MET A 1 -3.72 -7.38 -4.53
N LEU A 2 -4.86 -6.97 -5.10
CA LEU A 2 -5.97 -7.90 -5.44
C LEU A 2 -5.70 -8.83 -6.65
N LEU A 3 -4.88 -8.39 -7.61
CA LEU A 3 -4.58 -9.12 -8.85
C LEU A 3 -3.39 -10.10 -8.72
N GLY A 4 -2.99 -10.41 -7.48
CA GLY A 4 -1.92 -11.35 -7.18
C GLY A 4 -0.52 -10.72 -7.03
N PRO A 5 0.46 -11.50 -6.52
CA PRO A 5 1.76 -10.97 -6.09
C PRO A 5 2.60 -10.36 -7.21
N LYS A 6 2.66 -11.01 -8.38
CA LYS A 6 3.46 -10.53 -9.52
C LYS A 6 2.97 -9.16 -10.02
N VAL A 7 1.65 -8.99 -10.17
CA VAL A 7 1.03 -7.72 -10.59
C VAL A 7 1.27 -6.64 -9.54
N ALA A 8 1.14 -6.97 -8.25
CA ALA A 8 1.40 -6.01 -7.18
C ALA A 8 2.84 -5.50 -7.18
N ILE A 9 3.82 -6.38 -7.41
CA ILE A 9 5.23 -6.00 -7.54
C ILE A 9 5.42 -5.06 -8.74
N MET A 10 4.92 -5.43 -9.92
CA MET A 10 5.09 -4.63 -11.13
C MET A 10 4.45 -3.24 -11.02
N VAL A 11 3.27 -3.13 -10.41
CA VAL A 11 2.61 -1.84 -10.17
C VAL A 11 3.43 -0.98 -9.20
N GLY A 12 3.97 -1.57 -8.13
CA GLY A 12 4.84 -0.85 -7.19
C GLY A 12 6.15 -0.38 -7.81
N LEU A 13 6.75 -1.18 -8.69
CA LEU A 13 7.96 -0.78 -9.43
C LEU A 13 7.66 0.34 -10.44
N GLY A 14 6.56 0.21 -11.17
CA GLY A 14 6.12 1.21 -12.13
C GLY A 14 5.80 2.56 -11.48
N SER A 15 5.10 2.54 -10.33
CA SER A 15 4.82 3.76 -9.56
C SER A 15 6.11 4.39 -9.03
N ALA A 16 7.01 3.61 -8.45
CA ALA A 16 8.30 4.10 -7.94
C ALA A 16 9.13 4.76 -9.03
N PHE A 17 9.23 4.13 -10.21
CA PHE A 17 9.94 4.69 -11.35
C PHE A 17 9.27 5.97 -11.88
N GLY A 18 7.94 5.97 -12.01
CA GLY A 18 7.19 7.15 -12.43
C GLY A 18 7.38 8.34 -11.48
N PHE A 19 7.28 8.10 -10.17
CA PHE A 19 7.49 9.14 -9.16
C PHE A 19 8.94 9.61 -9.10
N PHE A 20 9.92 8.70 -9.25
CA PHE A 20 11.33 9.05 -9.33
C PHE A 20 11.60 10.06 -10.46
N LEU A 21 11.06 9.79 -11.66
CA LEU A 21 11.29 10.64 -12.83
C LEU A 21 10.62 12.02 -12.72
N ASN A 22 9.46 12.10 -12.06
CA ASN A 22 8.65 13.33 -12.05
C ASN A 22 8.81 14.17 -10.79
N LEU A 23 8.98 13.53 -9.62
CA LEU A 23 9.00 14.18 -8.31
C LEU A 23 10.35 13.99 -7.57
N GLY A 24 11.28 13.27 -8.18
CA GLY A 24 12.63 13.10 -7.66
C GLY A 24 12.82 11.88 -6.75
N PRO A 25 14.06 11.67 -6.27
CA PRO A 25 14.48 10.42 -5.63
C PRO A 25 13.77 10.12 -4.31
N ILE A 26 13.51 11.14 -3.48
CA ILE A 26 12.86 10.95 -2.18
C ILE A 26 11.44 10.42 -2.38
N VAL A 27 10.66 11.03 -3.28
CA VAL A 27 9.29 10.58 -3.54
C VAL A 27 9.27 9.23 -4.25
N GLY A 28 10.24 8.98 -5.15
CA GLY A 28 10.42 7.66 -5.76
C GLY A 28 10.70 6.55 -4.74
N LEU A 29 11.54 6.81 -3.74
CA LEU A 29 11.82 5.87 -2.65
C LEU A 29 10.58 5.61 -1.78
N ARG A 30 9.82 6.67 -1.44
CA ARG A 30 8.53 6.53 -0.76
C ARG A 30 7.59 5.64 -1.56
N ALA A 31 7.47 5.86 -2.87
CA ALA A 31 6.67 5.00 -3.72
C ALA A 31 7.18 3.55 -3.79
N PHE A 32 8.49 3.32 -3.76
CA PHE A 32 9.10 1.99 -3.83
C PHE A 32 8.65 1.03 -2.72
N MET A 33 8.33 1.53 -1.52
CA MET A 33 7.84 0.67 -0.43
C MET A 33 6.55 -0.09 -0.79
N HIS A 34 5.76 0.43 -1.74
CA HIS A 34 4.54 -0.22 -2.23
C HIS A 34 4.82 -1.57 -2.89
N VAL A 35 6.05 -1.83 -3.37
CA VAL A 35 6.46 -3.16 -3.82
C VAL A 35 6.31 -4.17 -2.69
N PHE A 36 6.82 -3.86 -1.49
CA PHE A 36 6.78 -4.75 -0.33
C PHE A 36 5.38 -4.82 0.30
N VAL A 37 4.74 -3.66 0.51
CA VAL A 37 3.37 -3.60 1.07
C VAL A 37 2.38 -4.31 0.14
N GLY A 38 2.46 -4.03 -1.17
CA GLY A 38 1.61 -4.63 -2.18
C GLY A 38 1.85 -6.12 -2.35
N TYR A 39 3.10 -6.58 -2.34
CA TYR A 39 3.45 -7.99 -2.36
C TYR A 39 2.92 -8.73 -1.13
N MET A 40 3.17 -8.19 0.07
CA MET A 40 2.73 -8.80 1.32
C MET A 40 1.20 -8.89 1.39
N GLY A 41 0.51 -7.81 1.02
CA GLY A 41 -0.94 -7.81 0.92
C GLY A 41 -1.46 -8.83 -0.09
N ALA A 42 -0.87 -8.88 -1.28
CA ALA A 42 -1.27 -9.84 -2.32
C ALA A 42 -1.04 -11.28 -1.88
N LYS A 43 0.06 -11.56 -1.18
CA LYS A 43 0.37 -12.89 -0.65
C LYS A 43 -0.65 -13.34 0.40
N TYR A 44 -1.09 -12.45 1.29
CA TYR A 44 -2.10 -12.81 2.29
C TYR A 44 -3.50 -12.97 1.70
N ILE A 45 -3.89 -12.12 0.75
CA ILE A 45 -5.16 -12.28 0.02
C ILE A 45 -5.15 -13.61 -0.76
N HIS A 46 -4.05 -13.93 -1.43
CA HIS A 46 -3.91 -15.19 -2.16
C HIS A 46 -3.97 -16.44 -1.26
N LYS A 47 -3.65 -16.27 0.04
CA LYS A 47 -3.81 -17.31 1.07
C LYS A 47 -5.22 -17.38 1.66
N GLY A 48 -6.19 -16.66 1.10
CA GLY A 48 -7.59 -16.66 1.54
C GLY A 48 -7.92 -15.67 2.66
N MET A 49 -7.01 -14.76 3.01
CA MET A 49 -7.31 -13.73 4.01
C MET A 49 -8.20 -12.64 3.40
N SER A 50 -9.22 -12.21 4.13
CA SER A 50 -10.13 -11.14 3.68
C SER A 50 -9.39 -9.82 3.47
N PHE A 51 -9.83 -9.04 2.47
CA PHE A 51 -9.23 -7.74 2.13
C PHE A 51 -9.13 -6.80 3.34
N GLY A 52 -10.17 -6.72 4.17
CA GLY A 52 -10.17 -5.88 5.38
C GLY A 52 -9.09 -6.28 6.38
N LYS A 53 -8.92 -7.58 6.66
CA LYS A 53 -7.89 -8.07 7.57
C LYS A 53 -6.48 -7.82 7.02
N VAL A 54 -6.29 -8.01 5.72
CA VAL A 54 -5.01 -7.72 5.05
C VAL A 54 -4.69 -6.23 5.11
N SER A 55 -5.67 -5.36 4.84
CA SER A 55 -5.49 -3.90 4.91
C SER A 55 -5.11 -3.46 6.32
N LEU A 56 -5.75 -4.01 7.35
CA LEU A 56 -5.41 -3.73 8.75
C LEU A 56 -3.97 -4.15 9.11
N ILE A 57 -3.51 -5.31 8.63
CA ILE A 57 -2.15 -5.81 8.87
C ILE A 57 -1.10 -5.00 8.09
N THR A 58 -1.41 -4.60 6.87
CA THR A 58 -0.47 -3.88 5.99
C THR A 58 -0.37 -2.39 6.33
N ALA A 59 -1.39 -1.79 6.96
CA ALA A 59 -1.38 -0.39 7.40
C ALA A 59 -0.17 -0.01 8.29
N PRO A 60 0.11 -0.68 9.42
CA PRO A 60 1.28 -0.34 10.24
C PRO A 60 2.59 -0.57 9.50
N VAL A 61 2.67 -1.58 8.63
CA VAL A 61 3.86 -1.84 7.81
C VAL A 61 4.09 -0.70 6.82
N HIS A 62 3.04 -0.16 6.21
CA HIS A 62 3.13 1.01 5.34
C HIS A 62 3.66 2.23 6.09
N GLY A 63 3.07 2.57 7.24
CA GLY A 63 3.50 3.71 8.04
C GLY A 63 4.95 3.61 8.54
N ILE A 64 5.36 2.41 8.98
CA ILE A 64 6.73 2.16 9.44
C ILE A 64 7.73 2.29 8.28
N LEU A 65 7.44 1.69 7.12
CA LEU A 65 8.34 1.77 5.96
C LEU A 65 8.51 3.22 5.48
N GLU A 66 7.42 3.97 5.45
CA GLU A 66 7.43 5.39 5.09
C GLU A 66 8.29 6.21 6.07
N ALA A 67 8.10 6.01 7.37
CA ALA A 67 8.94 6.65 8.39
C ALA A 67 10.42 6.29 8.24
N LEU A 68 10.75 5.02 8.00
CA LEU A 68 12.13 4.55 7.80
C LEU A 68 12.77 5.18 6.56
N ILE A 69 12.01 5.37 5.48
CA ILE A 69 12.50 6.03 4.27
C ILE A 69 12.81 7.51 4.54
N ILE A 70 12.01 8.19 5.38
CA ILE A 70 12.10 9.63 5.56
C ILE A 70 13.16 10.06 6.58
N VAL A 71 13.43 9.23 7.61
CA VAL A 71 14.41 9.53 8.68
C VAL A 71 15.77 10.05 8.17
N PRO A 72 16.41 9.45 7.14
CA PRO A 72 17.70 9.93 6.64
C PRO A 72 17.66 11.33 6.00
N PHE A 73 16.47 11.82 5.61
CA PHE A 73 16.32 13.06 4.86
C PHE A 73 15.83 14.24 5.70
N VAL A 74 15.11 13.99 6.80
CA VAL A 74 14.54 15.05 7.66
C VAL A 74 15.22 15.17 9.03
N GLY A 75 16.15 14.27 9.36
CA GLY A 75 16.79 14.22 10.67
C GLY A 75 15.85 13.67 11.76
N PHE A 76 16.25 13.72 13.03
CA PHE A 76 15.48 13.15 14.15
C PHE A 76 14.39 14.09 14.69
N ASP A 77 13.52 14.59 13.82
CA ASP A 77 12.29 15.24 14.23
C ASP A 77 11.22 14.18 14.55
N VAL A 78 11.16 13.82 15.84
CA VAL A 78 10.29 12.73 16.32
C VAL A 78 8.81 13.01 16.02
N TYR A 79 8.35 14.27 16.11
CA TYR A 79 6.96 14.60 15.85
C TYR A 79 6.62 14.43 14.37
N ASN A 80 7.46 14.98 13.48
CA ASN A 80 7.25 14.86 12.03
C ASN A 80 7.38 13.41 11.53
N ILE A 81 8.31 12.63 12.09
CA ILE A 81 8.51 11.23 11.70
C ILE A 81 7.39 10.35 12.25
N LEU A 82 7.10 10.42 13.54
CA LEU A 82 6.17 9.48 14.17
C LEU A 82 4.73 9.88 13.93
N ILE A 83 4.36 11.13 14.23
CA ILE A 83 2.97 11.56 14.20
C ILE A 83 2.55 11.90 12.77
N ILE A 84 3.28 12.79 12.10
CA ILE A 84 2.88 13.25 10.78
C ILE A 84 3.11 12.15 9.74
N THR A 85 4.29 11.55 9.72
CA THR A 85 4.65 10.59 8.66
C THR A 85 4.11 9.20 8.95
N CYS A 86 4.46 8.56 10.08
CA CYS A 86 4.03 7.19 10.37
C CYS A 86 2.51 7.10 10.58
N ILE A 87 1.95 7.82 11.56
CA ILE A 87 0.50 7.75 11.84
C ILE A 87 -0.31 8.33 10.69
N GLY A 88 0.12 9.44 10.09
CA GLY A 88 -0.54 10.00 8.90
C GLY A 88 -0.62 9.01 7.74
N THR A 89 0.43 8.22 7.52
CA THR A 89 0.45 7.17 6.48
C THR A 89 -0.46 5.98 6.82
N VAL A 90 -0.56 5.60 8.09
CA VAL A 90 -1.53 4.58 8.53
C VAL A 90 -2.96 5.05 8.25
N LEU A 91 -3.27 6.31 8.56
CA LEU A 91 -4.60 6.90 8.28
C LEU A 91 -4.87 6.99 6.78
N HIS A 92 -3.89 7.42 5.99
CA HIS A 92 -3.96 7.42 4.53
C HIS A 92 -4.27 6.02 4.00
N HIS A 93 -3.55 4.99 4.45
CA HIS A 93 -3.78 3.62 4.03
C HIS A 93 -5.19 3.12 4.40
N GLY A 94 -5.75 3.62 5.52
CA GLY A 94 -7.15 3.41 5.87
C GLY A 94 -8.12 4.01 4.84
N ALA A 95 -7.86 5.24 4.40
CA ALA A 95 -8.64 5.88 3.33
C ALA A 95 -8.56 5.08 2.02
N ASP A 96 -7.36 4.62 1.64
CA ASP A 96 -7.15 3.76 0.46
C ASP A 96 -7.98 2.48 0.56
N ALA A 97 -7.99 1.85 1.73
CA ALA A 97 -8.72 0.61 1.96
C ALA A 97 -10.24 0.83 1.86
N ILE A 98 -10.77 1.93 2.41
CA ILE A 98 -12.19 2.28 2.31
C ILE A 98 -12.60 2.50 0.86
N ILE A 99 -11.83 3.32 0.12
CA ILE A 99 -12.10 3.61 -1.30
C ILE A 99 -12.02 2.33 -2.12
N SER A 100 -10.98 1.52 -1.88
CA SER A 100 -10.79 0.23 -2.55
C SER A 100 -11.95 -0.73 -2.27
N TYR A 101 -12.43 -0.80 -1.03
CA TYR A 101 -13.56 -1.64 -0.66
C TYR A 101 -14.82 -1.25 -1.43
N VAL A 102 -15.12 0.04 -1.55
CA VAL A 102 -16.25 0.52 -2.37
C VAL A 102 -16.09 0.09 -3.84
N ILE A 103 -14.89 0.25 -4.40
CA ILE A 103 -14.59 -0.14 -5.78
C ILE A 103 -14.72 -1.66 -5.99
N ILE A 104 -14.19 -2.48 -5.08
CA ILE A 104 -14.29 -3.94 -5.12
C ILE A 104 -15.77 -4.37 -5.19
N ASN A 105 -16.60 -3.85 -4.30
CA ASN A 105 -18.03 -4.18 -4.27
C ASN A 105 -18.77 -3.76 -5.55
N ALA A 106 -18.42 -2.61 -6.13
CA ALA A 106 -18.98 -2.17 -7.41
C ALA A 106 -18.58 -3.11 -8.55
N LEU A 107 -17.31 -3.52 -8.59
CA LEU A 107 -16.76 -4.41 -9.60
C LEU A 107 -17.36 -5.82 -9.52
N GLU A 108 -17.53 -6.37 -8.31
CA GLU A 108 -18.16 -7.69 -8.10
C GLU A 108 -19.61 -7.71 -8.60
N ARG A 109 -20.38 -6.64 -8.35
CA ARG A 109 -21.76 -6.50 -8.85
C ARG A 109 -21.84 -6.42 -10.37
N SER A 110 -20.85 -5.78 -11.00
CA SER A 110 -20.79 -5.64 -12.46
C SER A 110 -20.35 -6.90 -13.21
N ARG A 111 -19.92 -7.96 -12.48
CA ARG A 111 -19.24 -9.16 -13.01
C ARG A 111 -17.96 -8.86 -13.82
N ALA A 112 -17.45 -7.63 -13.80
CA ALA A 112 -16.21 -7.26 -14.48
C ALA A 112 -14.99 -7.93 -13.84
N LEU A 113 -15.06 -8.21 -12.53
CA LEU A 113 -14.04 -8.93 -11.79
C LEU A 113 -14.72 -9.89 -10.81
N VAL A 114 -14.51 -11.19 -11.00
CA VAL A 114 -14.82 -12.22 -10.00
C VAL A 114 -13.54 -12.47 -9.22
N PHE A 115 -13.39 -11.85 -8.05
CA PHE A 115 -12.41 -12.34 -7.09
C PHE A 115 -12.91 -13.70 -6.64
N SER A 116 -12.08 -14.74 -6.74
CA SER A 116 -12.46 -16.11 -6.39
C SER A 116 -13.10 -16.11 -5.00
N ASN A 117 -14.42 -16.31 -4.96
CA ASN A 117 -15.14 -16.65 -3.74
C ASN A 117 -14.52 -17.94 -3.22
N ASN A 118 -13.62 -17.83 -2.26
CA ASN A 118 -13.23 -18.97 -1.46
C ASN A 118 -14.13 -18.93 -0.21
N ASN A 119 -15.23 -19.67 -0.33
CA ASN A 119 -16.10 -20.27 0.70
C ASN A 119 -16.06 -19.63 2.10
#